data_AF-A0A7R9ZAR6-F1
#
_entry.id   AF-A0A7R9ZAR6-F1
#
_cell.length_a   1.000
_cell.length_b   1.000
_cell.length_c   1.000
_cell.angle_alpha   90.00
_cell.angle_beta   90.00
_cell.angle_gamma   90.00
#
_symmetry.space_group_name_H-M   'P 1'
#
loop_
_entity.id
_entity.type
_entity.pdbx_description
1 polymer ?
#
loop_
_entity_poly.entity_id
_entity_poly.type
_entity_poly.pdbx_seq_one_letter_code
_entity_poly.pdbx_strand_id
1 'polypeptide(L)'
;TVLATGASVPDMLSAVCVAKKGRGDMAVSCTVGSNIFDLLLGLPVPWLLSFVLPGYRQKYVAVGTDDMVVSIAVLVGMLFATIGVMRCLRWRMGRGLGAAMFGMFVLFQLQAVLRELP
;
A
#
# COMPACT_ATOMS: atom_id res chain seq x y z
N THR A 1 -1.83 8.89 -6.77
CA THR A 1 -0.49 8.45 -6.30
C THR A 1 0.14 9.40 -5.27
N VAL A 2 0.23 10.72 -5.52
CA VAL A 2 1.00 11.66 -4.67
C VAL A 2 0.48 11.83 -3.23
N LEU A 3 -0.84 11.92 -3.03
CA LEU A 3 -1.43 12.06 -1.67
C LEU A 3 -1.20 10.83 -0.80
N ALA A 4 -1.34 9.63 -1.38
CA ALA A 4 -1.08 8.37 -0.68
C ALA A 4 0.41 8.24 -0.29
N THR A 5 1.32 8.74 -1.13
CA THR A 5 2.75 8.78 -0.80
C THR A 5 3.01 9.65 0.43
N GLY A 6 2.33 10.78 0.58
CA GLY A 6 2.49 11.66 1.75
C GLY A 6 2.09 11.01 3.08
N ALA A 7 1.04 10.19 3.08
CA ALA A 7 0.57 9.47 4.27
C ALA A 7 1.53 8.34 4.69
N SER A 8 2.10 7.60 3.73
CA SER A 8 2.96 6.44 4.02
C SER A 8 4.45 6.77 4.22
N VAL A 9 4.91 7.98 3.87
CA VAL A 9 6.29 8.45 4.09
C VAL A 9 6.72 8.43 5.58
N PRO A 10 5.96 8.98 6.54
CA PRO A 10 6.35 8.92 7.95
C PRO A 10 6.45 7.49 8.49
N ASP A 11 5.58 6.58 8.04
CA ASP A 11 5.65 5.17 8.42
C ASP A 11 6.87 4.46 7.85
N MET A 12 7.20 4.73 6.59
CA MET A 12 8.41 4.22 5.95
C MET A 12 9.65 4.70 6.71
N LEU A 13 9.69 5.97 7.12
CA LEU A 13 10.79 6.55 7.90
C LEU A 13 10.92 5.90 9.30
N SER A 14 9.78 5.67 9.98
CA SER A 14 9.73 4.99 11.27
C SER A 14 10.27 3.56 11.18
N ALA A 15 9.79 2.78 10.20
CA ALA A 15 10.23 1.41 9.96
C ALA A 15 11.73 1.34 9.62
N VAL A 16 12.24 2.25 8.79
CA VAL A 16 13.67 2.32 8.45
C VAL A 16 14.53 2.70 9.66
N CYS A 17 14.07 3.62 10.52
CA CYS A 17 14.79 4.02 11.73
C CYS A 17 14.92 2.84 12.72
N VAL A 18 13.85 2.06 12.89
CA VAL A 18 13.83 0.87 13.76
C VAL A 18 14.64 -0.28 13.16
N ALA A 19 14.57 -0.49 11.84
CA ALA A 19 15.38 -1.48 11.13
C ALA A 19 16.89 -1.18 11.26
N LYS A 20 17.29 0.10 11.15
CA LYS A 20 18.68 0.54 11.35
C LYS A 20 19.21 0.28 12.77
N LYS A 21 18.33 0.19 13.76
CA LYS A 21 18.67 -0.17 15.15
C LYS A 21 18.78 -1.69 15.38
N GLY A 22 18.75 -2.49 14.31
CA GLY A 22 18.89 -3.95 14.37
C GLY A 22 17.60 -4.70 14.74
N ARG A 23 16.46 -4.00 14.83
CA ARG A 23 15.16 -4.59 15.20
C ARG A 23 14.29 -4.81 13.97
N GLY A 24 14.72 -5.69 13.07
CA GLY A 24 14.01 -5.99 11.81
C GLY A 24 12.58 -6.49 12.03
N ASP A 25 12.36 -7.37 13.01
CA ASP A 25 11.03 -7.90 13.32
C ASP A 25 10.06 -6.81 13.81
N MET A 26 10.60 -5.82 14.52
CA MET A 26 9.84 -4.64 14.98
C MET A 26 9.54 -3.68 13.84
N ALA A 27 10.43 -3.56 12.84
CA ALA A 27 10.17 -2.77 11.66
C ALA A 27 9.01 -3.36 10.84
N VAL A 28 8.96 -4.70 10.70
CA VAL A 28 7.85 -5.38 10.01
C VAL A 28 6.54 -5.20 10.77
N SER A 29 6.53 -5.36 12.09
CA SER A 29 5.32 -5.18 12.89
C SER A 29 4.81 -3.74 12.89
N CYS A 30 5.71 -2.74 12.84
CA CYS A 30 5.34 -1.33 12.72
C CYS A 30 4.65 -1.03 11.37
N THR A 31 5.17 -1.56 10.26
CA THR A 31 4.58 -1.38 8.93
C THR A 31 3.22 -2.06 8.82
N VAL A 32 3.09 -3.28 9.35
CA VAL A 32 1.80 -4.00 9.37
C VAL A 32 0.78 -3.28 10.24
N GLY A 33 1.20 -2.78 11.41
CA GLY A 33 0.35 -2.03 12.33
C GLY A 33 -0.22 -0.75 11.73
N SER A 34 0.59 0.01 10.98
CA SER A 34 0.10 1.25 10.36
C SER A 34 -0.93 0.99 9.25
N ASN A 35 -0.72 -0.02 8.39
CA ASN A 35 -1.69 -0.38 7.37
C ASN A 35 -3.03 -0.84 7.97
N ILE A 36 -2.99 -1.57 9.08
CA ILE A 36 -4.19 -1.99 9.81
C ILE A 36 -4.91 -0.76 10.38
N PHE A 37 -4.17 0.18 10.98
CA PHE A 37 -4.71 1.43 11.50
C PHE A 37 -5.36 2.30 10.41
N ASP A 38 -4.74 2.42 9.25
CA ASP A 38 -5.30 3.14 8.10
C ASP A 38 -6.60 2.50 7.61
N LEU A 39 -6.71 1.18 7.64
CA LEU A 39 -7.94 0.48 7.29
C LEU A 39 -9.05 0.69 8.34
N LEU A 40 -8.68 0.65 9.63
CA LEU A 40 -9.61 0.75 10.77
C LEU A 40 -10.04 2.16 11.09
N LEU A 41 -9.21 3.17 10.87
CA LEU A 41 -9.50 4.57 11.18
C LEU A 41 -9.45 5.45 9.94
N GLY A 42 -8.47 5.30 9.06
CA GLY A 42 -8.31 6.13 7.87
C GLY A 42 -9.52 6.08 6.92
N LEU A 43 -10.12 4.90 6.71
CA LEU A 43 -11.32 4.73 5.87
C LEU A 43 -12.65 5.12 6.56
N PRO A 44 -12.94 4.65 7.80
CA PRO A 44 -14.25 4.93 8.41
C PRO A 44 -14.35 6.31 9.08
N VAL A 45 -13.25 6.95 9.51
CA VAL A 45 -13.33 8.28 10.14
C VAL A 45 -13.92 9.34 9.20
N PRO A 46 -13.48 9.48 7.93
CA PRO A 46 -14.10 10.42 6.99
C PRO A 46 -15.57 10.09 6.70
N TRP A 47 -15.91 8.80 6.68
CA TRP A 47 -17.26 8.32 6.40
C TRP A 47 -18.22 8.60 7.56
N LEU A 48 -17.79 8.35 8.80
CA LEU A 48 -18.51 8.72 10.02
C LEU A 48 -18.68 10.23 10.13
N LEU A 49 -17.65 11.00 9.79
CA LEU A 49 -17.70 12.46 9.80
C LEU A 49 -18.71 13.00 8.77
N SER A 50 -18.79 12.37 7.59
CA SER A 50 -19.80 12.66 6.57
C SER A 50 -21.23 12.30 7.00
N PHE A 51 -21.40 11.33 7.91
CA PHE A 51 -22.70 10.94 8.45
C PHE A 51 -23.18 11.90 9.53
N VAL A 52 -22.27 12.39 10.38
CA VAL A 52 -22.58 13.26 11.53
C VAL A 52 -22.76 14.73 11.12
N LEU A 53 -22.04 15.21 10.09
CA LEU A 53 -22.13 16.61 9.65
C LEU A 53 -23.10 16.78 8.47
N PRO A 54 -24.28 17.42 8.66
CA PRO A 54 -25.32 17.53 7.62
C PRO A 54 -24.99 18.43 6.41
N GLY A 55 -23.74 18.87 6.22
CA GLY A 55 -23.29 19.63 5.04
C GLY A 55 -22.21 18.94 4.21
N TYR A 56 -21.69 17.79 4.65
CA TYR A 56 -20.55 17.10 4.03
C TYR A 56 -20.96 15.82 3.30
N ARG A 57 -22.21 15.74 2.81
CA ARG A 57 -22.67 14.57 2.03
C ARG A 57 -21.85 14.45 0.75
N GLN A 58 -20.98 13.45 0.73
CA GLN A 58 -20.17 13.12 -0.44
C GLN A 58 -21.10 12.86 -1.63
N LYS A 59 -20.86 13.59 -2.74
CA LYS A 59 -21.48 13.27 -4.04
C LYS A 59 -21.05 11.86 -4.42
N TYR A 60 -22.00 11.05 -4.88
CA TYR A 60 -21.72 9.72 -5.44
C TYR A 60 -20.61 9.84 -6.49
N VAL A 61 -19.46 9.25 -6.18
CA VAL A 61 -18.39 9.06 -7.16
C VAL A 61 -18.83 7.88 -8.01
N ALA A 62 -19.21 8.16 -9.26
CA ALA A 62 -19.50 7.12 -10.23
C ALA A 62 -18.20 6.35 -10.49
N VAL A 63 -18.09 5.16 -9.92
CA VAL A 63 -16.97 4.26 -10.17
C VAL A 63 -17.23 3.61 -11.52
N GLY A 64 -16.42 3.95 -12.53
CA GLY A 64 -16.47 3.32 -13.84
C GLY A 64 -16.25 1.81 -13.68
N THR A 65 -17.27 1.01 -13.98
CA THR A 65 -17.26 -0.45 -13.79
C THR A 65 -16.17 -1.15 -14.60
N ASP A 66 -15.75 -0.53 -15.71
CA ASP A 66 -14.76 -1.08 -16.65
C ASP A 66 -13.36 -1.23 -16.01
N ASP A 67 -12.98 -0.34 -15.09
CA ASP A 67 -11.65 -0.33 -14.46
C ASP A 67 -11.60 -1.09 -13.12
N MET A 68 -12.75 -1.40 -12.51
CA MET A 68 -12.79 -2.11 -11.22
C MET A 68 -12.23 -3.53 -11.32
N VAL A 69 -12.61 -4.27 -12.37
CA VAL A 69 -12.15 -5.66 -12.54
C VAL A 69 -10.64 -5.70 -12.76
N VAL A 70 -10.11 -4.76 -13.54
CA VAL A 70 -8.67 -4.64 -13.79
C VAL A 70 -7.94 -4.25 -12.51
N SER A 71 -8.45 -3.28 -11.75
CA SER A 71 -7.87 -2.84 -10.49
C SER A 71 -7.82 -3.96 -9.44
N ILE A 72 -8.90 -4.72 -9.31
CA ILE A 72 -8.98 -5.87 -8.39
C ILE A 72 -8.01 -6.98 -8.84
N ALA A 73 -7.97 -7.31 -10.13
CA ALA A 73 -7.08 -8.33 -10.66
C ALA A 73 -5.59 -7.96 -10.45
N VAL A 74 -5.24 -6.70 -10.65
CA VAL A 74 -3.89 -6.17 -10.44
C VAL A 74 -3.50 -6.20 -8.96
N LEU A 75 -4.39 -5.82 -8.05
CA LEU A 75 -4.20 -5.95 -6.59
C LEU A 75 -3.92 -7.39 -6.16
N VAL A 76 -4.76 -8.32 -6.61
CA VAL A 76 -4.65 -9.74 -6.30
C VAL A 76 -3.35 -10.32 -6.89
N GLY A 77 -3.02 -9.97 -8.14
CA GLY A 77 -1.79 -10.39 -8.79
C GLY A 77 -0.53 -9.92 -8.04
N MET A 78 -0.54 -8.70 -7.52
CA MET A 78 0.57 -8.16 -6.73
C MET A 78 0.76 -8.89 -5.40
N LEU A 79 -0.33 -9.32 -4.76
CA LEU A 79 -0.29 -10.14 -3.55
C LEU A 79 0.35 -11.50 -3.83
N PHE A 80 -0.05 -12.18 -4.90
CA PHE A 80 0.56 -13.45 -5.30
C PHE A 80 2.03 -13.30 -5.68
N ALA A 81 2.40 -12.23 -6.40
CA ALA A 81 3.79 -11.95 -6.77
C ALA A 81 4.68 -11.73 -5.54
N THR A 82 4.21 -10.96 -4.56
CA THR A 82 4.95 -10.71 -3.32
C THR A 82 5.10 -11.96 -2.45
N ILE A 83 4.04 -12.77 -2.31
CA ILE A 83 4.12 -14.08 -1.64
C ILE A 83 5.07 -15.02 -2.39
N GLY A 84 5.01 -15.05 -3.72
CA GLY A 84 5.87 -15.86 -4.57
C GLY A 84 7.35 -15.51 -4.40
N VAL A 85 7.70 -14.23 -4.40
CA VAL A 85 9.07 -13.75 -4.18
C VAL A 85 9.54 -14.05 -2.76
N MET A 86 8.70 -13.88 -1.75
CA MET A 86 9.01 -14.28 -0.38
C MET A 86 9.28 -15.79 -0.28
N ARG A 87 8.53 -16.62 -1.02
CA ARG A 87 8.70 -18.08 -1.04
C ARG A 87 9.99 -18.50 -1.78
N CYS A 88 10.29 -17.89 -2.91
CA CYS A 88 11.51 -18.14 -3.70
C CYS A 88 12.78 -17.74 -2.94
N LEU A 89 12.73 -16.67 -2.14
CA LEU A 89 13.89 -16.18 -1.37
C LEU A 89 13.99 -16.79 0.05
N ARG A 90 13.43 -17.99 0.26
CA ARG A 90 13.60 -18.83 1.47
C ARG A 90 13.35 -18.08 2.80
N TRP A 91 12.46 -17.08 2.82
CA TRP A 91 12.12 -16.34 4.04
C TRP A 91 13.34 -15.73 4.78
N ARG A 92 14.44 -15.43 4.08
CA ARG A 92 15.53 -14.63 4.65
C ARG A 92 15.44 -13.19 4.16
N MET A 93 15.17 -12.27 5.08
CA MET A 93 15.29 -10.82 4.88
C MET A 93 16.76 -10.43 4.64
N GLY A 94 17.24 -10.65 3.43
CA GLY A 94 18.51 -10.11 2.94
C GLY A 94 18.31 -8.80 2.18
N ARG A 95 19.38 -8.01 2.02
CA ARG A 95 19.36 -6.78 1.20
C ARG A 95 18.90 -7.03 -0.25
N GLY A 96 19.15 -8.24 -0.76
CA GLY A 96 18.70 -8.67 -2.09
C GLY A 96 17.18 -8.86 -2.22
N LEU A 97 16.48 -9.30 -1.17
CA LEU A 97 15.02 -9.37 -1.16
C LEU A 97 14.43 -7.95 -1.24
N GLY A 98 14.96 -7.03 -0.43
CA GLY A 98 14.54 -5.63 -0.46
C GLY A 98 14.74 -4.98 -1.83
N ALA A 99 15.89 -5.20 -2.47
CA ALA A 99 16.15 -4.72 -3.83
C ALA A 99 15.20 -5.33 -4.87
N ALA A 100 14.92 -6.64 -4.80
CA ALA A 100 13.99 -7.31 -5.70
C ALA A 100 12.55 -6.81 -5.53
N MET A 101 12.10 -6.60 -4.29
CA MET A 101 10.77 -6.05 -4.01
C MET A 101 10.64 -4.59 -4.46
N PHE A 102 11.68 -3.79 -4.25
CA PHE A 102 11.73 -2.40 -4.75
C PHE A 102 11.70 -2.37 -6.29
N GLY A 103 12.45 -3.26 -6.95
CA GLY A 103 12.46 -3.41 -8.40
C GLY A 103 11.08 -3.78 -8.97
N MET A 104 10.40 -4.77 -8.39
CA MET A 104 9.03 -5.13 -8.79
C MET A 104 8.05 -3.99 -8.55
N PHE A 105 8.18 -3.24 -7.45
CA PHE A 105 7.34 -2.09 -7.16
C PHE A 105 7.49 -1.00 -8.22
N VAL A 106 8.71 -0.64 -8.60
CA VAL A 106 8.95 0.36 -9.66
C VAL A 106 8.40 -0.12 -11.00
N LEU A 107 8.59 -1.40 -11.33
CA LEU A 107 8.11 -1.99 -12.58
C LEU A 107 6.57 -2.02 -12.65
N PHE A 108 5.92 -2.32 -11.53
CA PHE A 108 4.47 -2.22 -11.37
C PHE A 108 3.97 -0.78 -11.54
N GLN A 109 4.61 0.18 -10.86
CA GLN A 109 4.23 1.59 -10.96
C GLN A 109 4.42 2.13 -12.38
N LEU A 110 5.47 1.70 -13.09
CA LEU A 110 5.66 1.99 -14.51
C LEU A 110 4.53 1.42 -15.36
N GLN A 111 4.15 0.15 -15.16
CA GLN A 111 3.02 -0.43 -15.89
C GLN A 111 1.69 0.26 -15.59
N ALA A 112 1.43 0.64 -14.34
CA ALA A 112 0.24 1.36 -13.95
C ALA A 112 0.18 2.74 -14.62
N VAL A 113 1.26 3.52 -14.54
CA VAL A 113 1.35 4.83 -15.20
C VAL A 113 1.24 4.73 -16.72
N LEU A 114 1.85 3.72 -17.34
CA LEU A 114 1.75 3.47 -18.79
C LEU A 114 0.34 3.05 -19.23
N ARG A 115 -0.48 2.44 -18.36
CA ARG A 115 -1.89 2.16 -18.64
C ARG A 115 -2.80 3.36 -18.44
N GLU A 116 -2.42 4.28 -17.56
CA GLU A 116 -3.16 5.53 -17.31
C GLU A 116 -2.82 6.65 -18.32
N LEU A 117 -1.69 6.53 -19.04
CA LEU A 117 -1.37 7.39 -20.19
C LEU A 117 -2.19 6.95 -21.41
N PRO A 118 -2.84 7.89 -22.13
CA PRO A 118 -3.75 7.59 -23.23
C PRO A 118 -3.08 6.94 -24.44
#